data_AF-A0A384KW59-F1
#
_entry.id   AF-A0A384KW59-F1
#
_cell.length_a   1.000
_cell.length_b   1.000
_cell.length_c   1.000
_cell.angle_alpha   90.00
_cell.angle_beta   90.00
_cell.angle_gamma   90.00
#
_symmetry.space_group_name_H-M   'P 1'
#
loop_
_entity.id
_entity.type
_entity.pdbx_description
1 polymer ?
#
loop_
_entity_poly.entity_id
_entity_poly.type
_entity_poly.pdbx_seq_one_letter_code
_entity_poly.pdbx_strand_id
1 'polypeptide(L)'
;MKYYFYVRIVLLLYVCLLYTIVESKNVLTDQRQFVRERCKHLRGVSLHFLLSTPCNNVARGKYAIKREWSSVKLSNRAKCRRKRNKMNVNSGTTGLQYEDDGTFQRGNIVCNKKMKLIIQQLNRTKWYDLKFFSPAKVNLFLRLKERKETHNELSTLMHTINLGDDIFITALSKEDQRKLSELLFPCRSGDFLTIQKDEENEGENKNEEMNPERKDEDTSYYYNHYPLNDDNIIAKVLRRYREELDIQEDVKFLIHIVKRIPIFSGVGGGSSNGASIFYFLEKYYYKYLKTDHLRNEFLKTIGSDISFFSSSGFAYCTGKGNDVIDLCDAQATISGRRIYIFQIGEGLSSKLVYQHVDYNQIVQYNPVSLLKQFVINAEGCNAVKHVEEAERNYLKQFVPLDEKSQMNSFINDLEHSAFVLLNKVKCLKDLLQNQNIFDTVTMSGSGSSLFALTKKNMSSDQERMHVKNLIKQVQEKLHIPVKVYLCNALRKNEDLWYRPGELAERLA
;
A
#
# COMPACT_ATOMS: atom_id res chain seq x y z
N MET A 1 -8.50 -54.78 -51.91
CA MET A 1 -8.36 -54.57 -50.45
C MET A 1 -7.02 -53.97 -49.99
N LYS A 2 -6.17 -53.39 -50.86
CA LYS A 2 -4.96 -52.64 -50.45
C LYS A 2 -5.08 -51.10 -50.60
N TYR A 3 -6.00 -50.62 -51.44
CA TYR A 3 -6.22 -49.17 -51.66
C TYR A 3 -7.02 -48.48 -50.54
N TYR A 4 -7.94 -49.20 -49.87
CA TYR A 4 -8.78 -48.63 -48.81
C TYR A 4 -8.01 -48.37 -47.49
N PHE A 5 -6.90 -49.08 -47.29
CA PHE A 5 -6.06 -48.93 -46.10
C PHE A 5 -5.11 -47.73 -46.23
N TYR A 6 -4.62 -47.44 -47.44
CA TYR A 6 -3.76 -46.29 -47.71
C TYR A 6 -4.51 -44.95 -47.59
N VAL A 7 -5.77 -44.91 -48.05
CA VAL A 7 -6.62 -43.71 -47.93
C VAL A 7 -6.95 -43.39 -46.47
N ARG A 8 -7.17 -44.40 -45.61
CA ARG A 8 -7.40 -44.18 -44.17
C ARG A 8 -6.17 -43.70 -43.42
N ILE A 9 -4.97 -44.17 -43.77
CA ILE A 9 -3.71 -43.74 -43.13
C ILE A 9 -3.35 -42.30 -43.54
N VAL A 10 -3.55 -41.92 -44.81
CA VAL A 10 -3.32 -40.55 -45.28
C VAL A 10 -4.34 -39.56 -44.69
N LEU A 11 -5.61 -39.96 -44.52
CA LEU A 11 -6.62 -39.15 -43.83
C LEU A 11 -6.33 -39.00 -42.33
N LEU A 12 -5.84 -40.03 -41.65
CA LEU A 12 -5.44 -39.96 -40.24
C LEU A 12 -4.22 -39.05 -40.03
N LEU A 13 -3.22 -39.11 -40.92
CA LEU A 13 -2.07 -38.22 -40.87
C LEU A 13 -2.45 -36.76 -41.16
N TYR A 14 -3.38 -36.50 -42.08
CA TYR A 14 -3.87 -35.15 -42.38
C TYR A 14 -4.72 -34.57 -41.22
N VAL A 15 -5.52 -35.41 -40.55
CA VAL A 15 -6.29 -35.02 -39.35
C VAL A 15 -5.35 -34.74 -38.17
N CYS A 16 -4.30 -35.54 -37.97
CA CYS A 16 -3.30 -35.27 -36.92
C CYS A 16 -2.43 -34.04 -37.19
N LEU A 17 -2.12 -33.74 -38.47
CA LEU A 17 -1.36 -32.54 -38.85
C LEU A 17 -2.21 -31.26 -38.72
N LEU A 18 -3.51 -31.33 -39.05
CA LEU A 18 -4.44 -30.23 -38.79
C LEU A 18 -4.70 -30.02 -37.30
N TYR A 19 -4.74 -31.09 -36.49
CA TYR A 19 -4.90 -30.98 -35.03
C TYR A 19 -3.69 -30.29 -34.38
N THR A 20 -2.47 -30.62 -34.81
CA THR A 20 -1.24 -29.99 -34.31
C THR A 20 -1.03 -28.55 -34.79
N ILE A 21 -1.53 -28.17 -35.97
CA ILE A 21 -1.48 -26.77 -36.45
C ILE A 21 -2.53 -25.89 -35.77
N VAL A 22 -3.71 -26.43 -35.44
CA VAL A 22 -4.78 -25.69 -34.75
C VAL A 22 -4.48 -25.47 -33.25
N GLU A 23 -3.67 -26.31 -32.61
CA GLU A 23 -3.17 -26.06 -31.24
C GLU A 23 -2.17 -24.88 -31.15
N SER A 24 -1.59 -24.41 -32.26
CA SER A 24 -0.62 -23.30 -32.24
C SER A 24 -1.25 -21.89 -32.37
N LYS A 25 -2.55 -21.81 -32.64
CA LYS A 25 -3.27 -20.53 -32.76
C LYS A 25 -4.70 -20.69 -32.27
N ASN A 26 -4.90 -20.57 -30.95
CA ASN A 26 -6.04 -19.86 -30.41
C ASN A 26 -5.82 -19.54 -28.93
N VAL A 27 -5.80 -18.23 -28.68
CA VAL A 27 -5.89 -17.58 -27.38
C VAL A 27 -7.16 -18.07 -26.70
N LEU A 28 -7.00 -18.68 -25.53
CA LEU A 28 -8.10 -19.01 -24.63
C LEU A 28 -7.83 -18.39 -23.26
N THR A 29 -8.71 -17.45 -22.94
CA THR A 29 -9.03 -16.92 -21.62
C THR A 29 -9.12 -18.04 -20.59
N ASP A 30 -8.19 -18.06 -19.63
CA ASP A 30 -8.12 -19.11 -18.63
C ASP A 30 -8.78 -18.64 -17.32
N GLN A 31 -9.95 -19.22 -17.03
CA GLN A 31 -10.54 -19.24 -15.69
C GLN A 31 -9.59 -20.05 -14.80
N ARG A 32 -8.84 -19.38 -13.92
CA ARG A 32 -7.92 -20.03 -12.98
C ARG A 32 -8.68 -20.98 -12.05
N GLN A 33 -8.65 -22.27 -12.34
CA GLN A 33 -8.98 -23.33 -11.37
C GLN A 33 -7.85 -23.42 -10.35
N PHE A 34 -8.13 -23.01 -9.10
CA PHE A 34 -7.27 -23.33 -7.97
C PHE A 34 -7.35 -24.83 -7.67
N VAL A 35 -6.29 -25.57 -7.98
CA VAL A 35 -6.16 -26.99 -7.63
C VAL A 35 -5.91 -27.12 -6.13
N ARG A 36 -6.91 -27.67 -5.43
CA ARG A 36 -6.94 -27.94 -3.99
C ARG A 36 -6.21 -29.24 -3.67
N GLU A 37 -5.01 -29.15 -3.10
CA GLU A 37 -4.37 -30.29 -2.44
C GLU A 37 -4.50 -30.16 -0.93
N ARG A 38 -5.21 -31.11 -0.31
CA ARG A 38 -5.23 -31.26 1.16
C ARG A 38 -3.85 -31.76 1.61
N CYS A 39 -3.05 -30.89 2.22
CA CYS A 39 -1.86 -31.34 2.93
C CYS A 39 -2.26 -31.87 4.32
N LYS A 40 -1.98 -33.16 4.54
CA LYS A 40 -2.02 -33.82 5.85
C LYS A 40 -0.75 -33.49 6.65
N HIS A 41 -0.93 -33.47 7.97
CA HIS A 41 0.08 -33.54 9.04
C HIS A 41 0.92 -32.30 9.35
N LEU A 42 0.55 -31.64 10.45
CA LEU A 42 1.49 -31.19 11.48
C LEU A 42 1.12 -31.84 12.81
N ARG A 43 2.09 -32.54 13.40
CA ARG A 43 2.02 -33.15 14.74
C ARG A 43 2.21 -32.06 15.80
N GLY A 44 1.39 -32.12 16.85
CA GLY A 44 1.79 -31.77 18.21
C GLY A 44 1.34 -30.41 18.75
N VAL A 45 0.04 -30.24 19.04
CA VAL A 45 -0.47 -29.72 20.33
C VAL A 45 -1.85 -30.37 20.54
N SER A 46 -2.05 -31.01 21.70
CA SER A 46 -3.25 -31.75 22.08
C SER A 46 -4.43 -30.81 22.34
N LEU A 47 -5.57 -31.07 21.69
CA LEU A 47 -6.89 -30.61 22.13
C LEU A 47 -7.86 -31.79 21.98
N HIS A 48 -8.21 -32.38 23.12
CA HIS A 48 -9.24 -33.40 23.23
C HIS A 48 -10.61 -32.85 22.85
N PHE A 49 -11.29 -33.48 21.90
CA PHE A 49 -12.75 -33.55 21.90
C PHE A 49 -13.19 -34.97 21.58
N LEU A 50 -14.00 -35.51 22.49
CA LEU A 50 -14.58 -36.84 22.46
C LEU A 50 -15.54 -37.02 21.29
N LEU A 51 -15.48 -38.23 20.72
CA LEU A 51 -16.33 -38.77 19.67
C LEU A 51 -17.73 -39.13 20.18
N SER A 52 -18.72 -38.96 19.31
CA SER A 52 -19.81 -39.94 19.16
C SER A 52 -20.27 -39.99 17.69
N THR A 53 -20.04 -41.15 17.08
CA THR A 53 -20.52 -41.63 15.76
C THR A 53 -21.79 -42.51 15.95
N PRO A 54 -22.37 -43.21 14.94
CA PRO A 54 -22.52 -42.99 13.48
C PRO A 54 -23.96 -43.28 12.94
N CYS A 55 -24.24 -42.97 11.66
CA CYS A 55 -24.69 -43.94 10.60
C CYS A 55 -25.55 -43.35 9.45
N ASN A 56 -24.99 -43.46 8.23
CA ASN A 56 -25.51 -44.02 6.97
C ASN A 56 -26.96 -43.82 6.45
N ASN A 57 -26.99 -43.33 5.18
CA ASN A 57 -27.63 -43.92 3.98
C ASN A 57 -29.08 -43.56 3.53
N VAL A 58 -29.14 -43.08 2.26
CA VAL A 58 -29.98 -43.53 1.10
C VAL A 58 -31.02 -42.57 0.48
N ALA A 59 -30.95 -42.54 -0.87
CA ALA A 59 -31.95 -42.25 -1.93
C ALA A 59 -32.37 -40.78 -2.19
N ARG A 60 -31.96 -40.18 -3.33
CA ARG A 60 -32.53 -40.24 -4.70
C ARG A 60 -33.83 -39.43 -4.89
N GLY A 61 -33.74 -38.38 -5.70
CA GLY A 61 -34.88 -37.72 -6.35
C GLY A 61 -34.42 -36.67 -7.35
N LYS A 62 -34.50 -37.01 -8.64
CA LYS A 62 -34.21 -36.18 -9.82
C LYS A 62 -35.10 -34.92 -9.84
N TYR A 63 -34.64 -33.82 -10.43
CA TYR A 63 -35.14 -33.28 -11.71
C TYR A 63 -34.20 -32.16 -12.20
N ALA A 64 -33.79 -32.29 -13.47
CA ALA A 64 -33.08 -31.28 -14.24
C ALA A 64 -34.05 -30.20 -14.73
N ILE A 65 -33.53 -29.01 -15.06
CA ILE A 65 -33.67 -28.36 -16.38
C ILE A 65 -32.85 -27.05 -16.40
N LYS A 66 -31.96 -26.98 -17.40
CA LYS A 66 -31.25 -25.79 -17.93
C LYS A 66 -32.23 -24.66 -18.27
N ARG A 67 -31.79 -23.40 -18.17
CA ARG A 67 -32.10 -22.42 -19.23
C ARG A 67 -31.07 -21.30 -19.35
N GLU A 68 -30.80 -21.03 -20.61
CA GLU A 68 -29.81 -20.12 -21.20
C GLU A 68 -30.17 -18.65 -21.02
N TRP A 69 -29.14 -17.80 -21.12
CA TRP A 69 -29.28 -16.38 -21.38
C TRP A 69 -29.57 -16.11 -22.85
N SER A 70 -30.42 -15.11 -23.11
CA SER A 70 -30.39 -14.36 -24.36
C SER A 70 -30.68 -12.88 -24.11
N SER A 71 -30.09 -12.07 -24.98
CA SER A 71 -29.98 -10.63 -24.97
C SER A 71 -31.13 -9.95 -25.73
N VAL A 72 -31.14 -8.62 -25.63
CA VAL A 72 -31.73 -7.60 -26.54
C VAL A 72 -32.95 -6.83 -26.01
N LYS A 73 -32.80 -5.50 -26.12
CA LYS A 73 -33.68 -4.37 -25.81
C LYS A 73 -35.05 -4.46 -26.50
N LEU A 74 -36.10 -3.93 -25.85
CA LEU A 74 -36.96 -2.86 -26.40
C LEU A 74 -37.97 -2.34 -25.37
N SER A 75 -38.29 -1.06 -25.54
CA SER A 75 -39.17 -0.15 -24.80
C SER A 75 -40.61 -0.62 -24.61
N ASN A 76 -41.26 -0.27 -23.48
CA ASN A 76 -42.39 0.66 -23.47
C ASN A 76 -42.91 1.04 -22.07
N ARG A 77 -43.44 2.26 -22.01
CA ARG A 77 -44.06 2.96 -20.87
C ARG A 77 -45.27 2.22 -20.30
N ALA A 78 -45.44 2.27 -18.97
CA ALA A 78 -46.76 2.39 -18.36
C ALA A 78 -46.68 3.22 -17.06
N LYS A 79 -47.54 4.24 -16.99
CA LYS A 79 -47.73 5.20 -15.90
C LYS A 79 -48.31 4.51 -14.66
N CYS A 80 -47.90 4.92 -13.46
CA CYS A 80 -48.81 4.87 -12.31
C CYS A 80 -48.70 6.12 -11.42
N ARG A 81 -49.87 6.51 -10.91
CA ARG A 81 -50.29 7.86 -10.52
C ARG A 81 -49.73 8.31 -9.17
N ARG A 82 -49.31 9.58 -9.13
CA ARG A 82 -49.21 10.40 -7.91
C ARG A 82 -50.58 10.54 -7.25
N LYS A 83 -50.68 10.21 -5.97
CA LYS A 83 -51.65 10.84 -5.05
C LYS A 83 -50.87 11.78 -4.13
N ARG A 84 -51.01 13.09 -4.39
CA ARG A 84 -50.68 14.17 -3.48
C ARG A 84 -51.82 14.28 -2.47
N ASN A 85 -51.55 14.12 -1.18
CA ASN A 85 -52.31 14.79 -0.15
C ASN A 85 -51.48 15.96 0.36
N LYS A 86 -52.10 17.12 0.43
CA LYS A 86 -51.53 18.42 0.79
C LYS A 86 -52.20 18.88 2.09
N MET A 87 -51.46 19.70 2.85
CA MET A 87 -51.83 20.49 4.05
C MET A 87 -51.50 19.80 5.38
N ASN A 88 -50.81 20.43 6.35
CA ASN A 88 -50.45 21.84 6.54
C ASN A 88 -49.05 21.99 7.14
N VAL A 89 -48.40 23.10 6.77
CA VAL A 89 -47.14 23.59 7.36
C VAL A 89 -47.47 24.18 8.73
N ASN A 90 -46.76 23.74 9.77
CA ASN A 90 -46.38 24.60 10.87
C ASN A 90 -44.92 24.33 11.24
N SER A 91 -44.20 25.43 11.40
CA SER A 91 -42.77 25.62 11.58
C SER A 91 -42.10 24.71 12.61
N GLY A 92 -40.98 24.09 12.22
CA GLY A 92 -40.06 23.41 13.11
C GLY A 92 -38.84 22.93 12.34
N THR A 93 -37.73 23.64 12.50
CA THR A 93 -36.39 23.33 12.00
C THR A 93 -35.98 21.92 12.42
N THR A 94 -35.72 21.02 11.46
CA THR A 94 -34.90 19.82 11.71
C THR A 94 -34.28 19.36 10.40
N GLY A 95 -32.94 19.32 10.39
CA GLY A 95 -32.12 18.89 9.27
C GLY A 95 -32.26 17.40 8.97
N LEU A 96 -32.02 17.08 7.70
CA LEU A 96 -31.85 15.72 7.21
C LEU A 96 -30.58 15.13 7.85
N GLN A 97 -30.76 14.10 8.68
CA GLN A 97 -29.70 13.31 9.28
C GLN A 97 -28.95 12.53 8.19
N TYR A 98 -27.67 12.85 8.02
CA TYR A 98 -26.65 11.92 7.57
C TYR A 98 -26.33 11.00 8.76
N GLU A 99 -26.68 9.72 8.69
CA GLU A 99 -26.24 8.73 9.68
C GLU A 99 -24.73 8.42 9.48
N ASP A 100 -23.91 9.21 10.16
CA ASP A 100 -22.84 8.83 11.11
C ASP A 100 -21.74 7.82 10.72
N ASP A 101 -20.94 8.14 9.69
CA ASP A 101 -19.62 7.51 9.44
C ASP A 101 -18.55 8.00 10.47
N GLY A 102 -18.85 9.06 11.21
CA GLY A 102 -17.96 9.70 12.18
C GLY A 102 -17.85 8.96 13.52
N THR A 103 -18.92 8.32 14.02
CA THR A 103 -18.86 7.51 15.24
C THR A 103 -18.12 6.19 15.08
N PHE A 104 -18.22 5.54 13.92
CA PHE A 104 -17.48 4.31 13.61
C PHE A 104 -15.97 4.52 13.72
N GLN A 105 -15.46 5.61 13.16
CA GLN A 105 -14.03 5.94 13.23
C GLN A 105 -13.57 6.24 14.66
N ARG A 106 -14.39 6.93 15.46
CA ARG A 106 -14.05 7.28 16.85
C ARG A 106 -13.99 6.07 17.78
N GLY A 107 -14.83 5.05 17.55
CA GLY A 107 -14.83 3.83 18.36
C GLY A 107 -13.54 3.02 18.24
N ASN A 108 -12.89 3.03 17.08
CA ASN A 108 -11.72 2.19 16.80
C ASN A 108 -10.37 2.90 17.06
N ILE A 109 -10.39 4.17 17.45
CA ILE A 109 -9.22 4.88 17.99
C ILE A 109 -9.10 4.49 19.47
N VAL A 110 -7.98 3.87 19.82
CA VAL A 110 -7.80 3.27 21.15
C VAL A 110 -6.73 3.99 21.96
N CYS A 111 -7.08 4.42 23.17
CA CYS A 111 -6.15 4.89 24.19
C CYS A 111 -5.62 3.72 25.03
N ASN A 112 -4.65 4.00 25.91
CA ASN A 112 -4.06 2.97 26.79
C ASN A 112 -5.12 2.29 27.67
N LYS A 113 -6.11 3.04 28.17
CA LYS A 113 -7.22 2.49 28.97
C LYS A 113 -8.10 1.55 28.16
N LYS A 114 -8.47 1.93 26.93
CA LYS A 114 -9.30 1.10 26.05
C LYS A 114 -8.56 -0.17 25.61
N MET A 115 -7.26 -0.08 25.37
CA MET A 115 -6.43 -1.25 25.08
C MET A 115 -6.44 -2.27 26.24
N LYS A 116 -6.34 -1.80 27.49
CA LYS A 116 -6.45 -2.68 28.68
C LYS A 116 -7.80 -3.40 28.74
N LEU A 117 -8.90 -2.71 28.42
CA LEU A 117 -10.23 -3.32 28.37
C LEU A 117 -10.31 -4.40 27.28
N ILE A 118 -9.80 -4.14 26.08
CA ILE A 118 -9.73 -5.13 24.99
C ILE A 118 -9.00 -6.40 25.45
N ILE A 119 -7.86 -6.25 26.12
CA ILE A 119 -7.06 -7.38 26.63
C ILE A 119 -7.83 -8.19 27.68
N GLN A 120 -8.49 -7.50 28.62
CA GLN A 120 -9.32 -8.13 29.64
C GLN A 120 -10.49 -8.91 29.02
N GLN A 121 -11.16 -8.31 28.04
CA GLN A 121 -12.31 -8.91 27.35
C GLN A 121 -11.90 -10.15 26.55
N LEU A 122 -10.70 -10.16 25.97
CA LEU A 122 -10.13 -11.34 25.31
C LEU A 122 -9.62 -12.41 26.30
N ASN A 123 -9.50 -12.09 27.60
CA ASN A 123 -8.95 -12.97 28.64
C ASN A 123 -7.56 -13.53 28.27
N ARG A 124 -6.67 -12.66 27.75
CA ARG A 124 -5.32 -13.04 27.30
C ARG A 124 -4.25 -12.34 28.13
N THR A 125 -3.14 -13.04 28.36
CA THR A 125 -1.94 -12.48 29.00
C THR A 125 -1.13 -11.59 28.05
N LYS A 126 -1.12 -11.96 26.76
CA LYS A 126 -0.48 -11.19 25.69
C LYS A 126 -1.54 -10.59 24.76
N TRP A 127 -1.37 -9.32 24.43
CA TRP A 127 -2.36 -8.55 23.67
C TRP A 127 -2.28 -8.71 22.14
N TYR A 128 -1.22 -9.38 21.64
CA TYR A 128 -1.02 -9.70 20.23
C TYR A 128 -0.30 -11.02 20.02
N ASP A 129 -0.59 -11.69 18.90
CA ASP A 129 0.08 -12.92 18.50
C ASP A 129 1.39 -12.61 17.78
N LEU A 130 1.33 -11.72 16.78
CA LEU A 130 2.47 -11.32 15.95
C LEU A 130 2.61 -9.79 15.89
N LYS A 131 3.86 -9.34 15.80
CA LYS A 131 4.24 -7.95 15.54
C LYS A 131 5.06 -7.89 14.26
N PHE A 132 4.71 -6.97 13.37
CA PHE A 132 5.44 -6.66 12.14
C PHE A 132 5.79 -5.17 12.10
N PHE A 133 7.01 -4.87 11.68
CA PHE A 133 7.39 -3.54 11.23
C PHE A 133 7.00 -3.36 9.75
N SER A 134 6.43 -2.21 9.42
CA SER A 134 5.93 -1.87 8.08
C SER A 134 6.69 -0.63 7.56
N PRO A 135 7.72 -0.80 6.70
CA PRO A 135 8.62 0.30 6.32
C PRO A 135 7.96 1.33 5.39
N ALA A 136 8.47 2.55 5.42
CA ALA A 136 8.20 3.59 4.45
C ALA A 136 9.10 3.43 3.23
N LYS A 137 8.80 4.18 2.16
CA LYS A 137 9.64 4.30 0.97
C LYS A 137 9.93 5.74 0.61
N VAL A 138 10.98 5.93 -0.18
CA VAL A 138 11.26 7.17 -0.91
C VAL A 138 11.32 6.87 -2.41
N ASN A 139 10.93 7.83 -3.24
CA ASN A 139 11.14 7.78 -4.68
C ASN A 139 12.46 8.49 -5.01
N LEU A 140 13.49 7.75 -5.41
CA LEU A 140 14.77 8.34 -5.84
C LEU A 140 14.61 9.14 -7.13
N PHE A 141 13.70 8.69 -7.99
CA PHE A 141 13.07 9.53 -8.98
C PHE A 141 11.63 9.07 -9.23
N LEU A 142 10.80 9.96 -9.79
CA LEU A 142 9.47 9.67 -10.32
C LEU A 142 9.28 10.45 -11.61
N ARG A 143 9.02 9.72 -12.69
CA ARG A 143 8.92 10.22 -14.07
C ARG A 143 7.57 9.88 -14.67
N LEU A 144 6.86 10.85 -15.21
CA LEU A 144 5.64 10.62 -15.99
C LEU A 144 5.98 10.45 -17.46
N LYS A 145 5.53 9.36 -18.06
CA LYS A 145 5.75 9.08 -19.48
C LYS A 145 4.62 9.64 -20.33
N GLU A 146 3.42 9.17 -20.05
CA GLU A 146 2.23 9.52 -20.82
C GLU A 146 0.98 9.44 -19.93
N ARG A 147 -0.06 10.15 -20.37
CA ARG A 147 -1.39 10.08 -19.77
C ARG A 147 -2.23 9.08 -20.56
N LYS A 148 -2.49 7.91 -19.98
CA LYS A 148 -3.47 6.94 -20.50
C LYS A 148 -4.86 7.28 -19.99
N GLU A 149 -5.89 6.69 -20.61
CA GLU A 149 -7.29 6.93 -20.23
C GLU A 149 -7.58 6.59 -18.76
N THR A 150 -6.97 5.52 -18.25
CA THR A 150 -7.27 4.99 -16.90
C THR A 150 -6.21 5.35 -15.86
N HIS A 151 -5.07 5.92 -16.26
CA HIS A 151 -3.95 6.26 -15.38
C HIS A 151 -2.85 7.05 -16.08
N ASN A 152 -1.91 7.54 -15.30
CA ASN A 152 -0.64 8.03 -15.80
C ASN A 152 0.36 6.89 -15.80
N GLU A 153 0.95 6.64 -16.96
CA GLU A 153 2.09 5.74 -17.09
C GLU A 153 3.32 6.43 -16.52
N LEU A 154 4.06 5.75 -15.64
CA LEU A 154 5.22 6.31 -14.98
C LEU A 154 6.40 5.33 -14.93
N SER A 155 7.59 5.86 -14.68
CA SER A 155 8.74 5.13 -14.16
C SER A 155 9.16 5.71 -12.84
N THR A 156 9.47 4.87 -11.87
CA THR A 156 10.00 5.34 -10.60
C THR A 156 10.93 4.32 -9.98
N LEU A 157 12.02 4.82 -9.41
CA LEU A 157 12.92 4.02 -8.60
C LEU A 157 12.59 4.26 -7.14
N MET A 158 12.21 3.21 -6.43
CA MET A 158 11.82 3.29 -5.03
C MET A 158 12.83 2.56 -4.15
N HIS A 159 13.07 3.11 -2.96
CA HIS A 159 13.87 2.46 -1.92
C HIS A 159 13.15 2.56 -0.58
N THR A 160 13.10 1.46 0.16
CA THR A 160 12.57 1.46 1.54
C THR A 160 13.55 2.06 2.53
N ILE A 161 13.02 2.59 3.61
CA ILE A 161 13.79 3.17 4.71
C ILE A 161 13.32 2.58 6.04
N ASN A 162 14.13 2.72 7.08
CA ASN A 162 13.85 2.22 8.42
C ASN A 162 12.88 3.11 9.25
N LEU A 163 12.22 4.08 8.63
CA LEU A 163 11.00 4.69 9.16
C LEU A 163 9.82 3.78 8.81
N GLY A 164 8.95 3.45 9.75
CA GLY A 164 7.84 2.54 9.46
C GLY A 164 6.83 2.45 10.58
N ASP A 165 5.67 1.87 10.33
CA ASP A 165 4.65 1.65 11.35
C ASP A 165 4.86 0.31 12.07
N ASP A 166 4.30 0.16 13.27
CA ASP A 166 4.19 -1.16 13.90
C ASP A 166 2.76 -1.69 13.75
N ILE A 167 2.66 -2.95 13.36
CA ILE A 167 1.40 -3.67 13.17
C ILE A 167 1.37 -4.86 14.11
N PHE A 168 0.34 -4.91 14.94
CA PHE A 168 0.08 -5.96 15.89
C PHE A 168 -1.15 -6.72 15.46
N ILE A 169 -1.05 -8.05 15.42
CA ILE A 169 -2.09 -8.92 14.86
C ILE A 169 -2.47 -9.95 15.91
N THR A 170 -3.77 -10.10 16.13
CA THR A 170 -4.38 -11.09 17.03
C THR A 170 -5.42 -11.87 16.26
N ALA A 171 -5.31 -13.19 16.26
CA ALA A 171 -6.34 -14.06 15.69
C ALA A 171 -7.50 -14.23 16.67
N LEU A 172 -8.72 -14.19 16.14
CA LEU A 172 -9.95 -14.15 16.90
C LEU A 172 -10.83 -15.37 16.62
N SER A 173 -11.19 -16.08 17.69
CA SER A 173 -12.26 -17.08 17.66
C SER A 173 -13.64 -16.43 17.47
N LYS A 174 -14.68 -17.22 17.16
CA LYS A 174 -16.06 -16.69 17.09
C LYS A 174 -16.52 -16.02 18.39
N GLU A 175 -16.06 -16.55 19.53
CA GLU A 175 -16.37 -15.96 20.83
C GLU A 175 -15.66 -14.61 21.01
N ASP A 176 -14.37 -14.53 20.66
CA ASP A 176 -13.60 -13.27 20.71
C ASP A 176 -14.22 -12.21 19.81
N GLN A 177 -14.62 -12.59 18.59
CA GLN A 177 -15.30 -11.70 17.65
C GLN A 177 -16.58 -11.11 18.26
N ARG A 178 -17.41 -11.94 18.91
CA ARG A 178 -18.63 -11.48 19.57
C ARG A 178 -18.34 -10.53 20.73
N LYS A 179 -17.34 -10.87 21.57
CA LYS A 179 -16.92 -10.03 22.69
C LYS A 179 -16.37 -8.67 22.22
N LEU A 180 -15.57 -8.64 21.16
CA LEU A 180 -14.98 -7.39 20.66
C LEU A 180 -16.01 -6.49 19.96
N SER A 181 -17.05 -7.04 19.35
CA SER A 181 -18.15 -6.26 18.75
C SER A 181 -18.91 -5.39 19.75
N GLU A 182 -18.75 -5.61 21.06
CA GLU A 182 -19.30 -4.74 22.10
C GLU A 182 -18.46 -3.46 22.33
N LEU A 183 -17.18 -3.48 21.95
CA LEU A 183 -16.22 -2.40 22.19
C LEU A 183 -15.73 -1.69 20.92
N LEU A 184 -15.75 -2.40 19.80
CA LEU A 184 -15.14 -2.02 18.53
C LEU A 184 -16.11 -2.29 17.38
N PHE A 185 -15.89 -1.60 16.28
CA PHE A 185 -16.66 -1.78 15.06
C PHE A 185 -15.87 -2.61 14.04
N PRO A 186 -16.41 -3.74 13.54
CA PRO A 186 -15.75 -4.54 12.53
C PRO A 186 -15.86 -3.91 11.13
N CYS A 187 -14.87 -4.16 10.28
CA CYS A 187 -14.96 -3.94 8.83
C CYS A 187 -15.92 -4.95 8.18
N ARG A 188 -16.31 -4.77 6.91
CA ARG A 188 -17.17 -5.74 6.19
C ARG A 188 -16.59 -7.16 6.14
N SER A 189 -15.27 -7.30 6.22
CA SER A 189 -14.61 -8.61 6.29
C SER A 189 -14.84 -9.36 7.62
N GLY A 190 -15.36 -8.67 8.64
CA GLY A 190 -15.49 -9.14 10.03
C GLY A 190 -14.22 -8.94 10.86
N ASP A 191 -13.17 -8.36 10.30
CA ASP A 191 -11.93 -8.03 11.03
C ASP A 191 -12.06 -6.68 11.73
N PHE A 192 -11.29 -6.48 12.80
CA PHE A 192 -11.25 -5.24 13.55
C PHE A 192 -9.96 -4.51 13.26
N LEU A 193 -10.06 -3.21 12.97
CA LEU A 193 -8.91 -2.36 12.71
C LEU A 193 -8.88 -1.24 13.75
N THR A 194 -7.77 -1.08 14.45
CA THR A 194 -7.61 -0.05 15.48
C THR A 194 -6.29 0.69 15.32
N ILE A 195 -6.26 1.93 15.81
CA ILE A 195 -5.06 2.78 15.82
C ILE A 195 -4.82 3.33 17.23
N GLN A 196 -3.56 3.39 17.64
CA GLN A 196 -3.19 4.03 18.91
C GLN A 196 -3.41 5.54 18.84
N LYS A 197 -4.09 6.10 19.85
CA LYS A 197 -4.09 7.55 20.08
C LYS A 197 -2.76 7.94 20.73
N ASP A 198 -2.06 8.90 20.13
CA ASP A 198 -0.82 9.46 20.67
C ASP A 198 -1.19 10.25 21.93
N GLU A 199 -0.83 9.70 23.09
CA GLU A 199 -0.84 10.39 24.36
C GLU A 199 0.56 11.05 24.52
N GLU A 200 0.85 12.15 23.83
CA GLU A 200 2.09 12.90 24.13
C GLU A 200 1.97 13.52 25.54
N ASN A 201 2.66 12.93 26.53
CA ASN A 201 2.99 13.41 27.88
C ASN A 201 1.93 14.30 28.59
N GLU A 202 0.88 13.69 29.15
CA GLU A 202 0.20 14.24 30.33
C GLU A 202 1.08 14.01 31.57
N GLY A 203 2.08 14.87 31.78
CA GLY A 203 3.02 14.88 32.91
C GLY A 203 4.46 14.92 32.41
N GLU A 204 5.31 15.90 32.67
CA GLU A 204 5.41 16.88 33.74
C GLU A 204 5.69 18.26 33.13
N ASN A 205 4.79 19.22 33.31
CA ASN A 205 5.09 20.66 33.33
C ASN A 205 3.86 21.35 33.91
N LYS A 206 3.71 21.25 35.23
CA LYS A 206 2.94 22.25 35.96
C LYS A 206 3.80 23.51 35.94
N ASN A 207 3.26 24.58 35.35
CA ASN A 207 3.80 25.93 35.25
C ASN A 207 4.48 26.23 33.91
N GLU A 208 3.68 26.41 32.87
CA GLU A 208 3.89 27.50 31.90
C GLU A 208 2.57 27.72 31.15
N GLU A 209 1.99 28.91 31.29
CA GLU A 209 0.86 29.37 30.50
C GLU A 209 1.29 29.44 29.03
N MET A 210 0.99 28.40 28.24
CA MET A 210 1.13 28.41 26.79
C MET A 210 -0.17 27.99 26.13
N ASN A 211 -0.60 28.84 25.17
CA ASN A 211 -1.84 28.78 24.41
C ASN A 211 -2.33 27.35 24.07
N PRO A 212 -3.55 26.95 24.48
CA PRO A 212 -4.10 25.63 24.22
C PRO A 212 -4.53 25.39 22.76
N GLU A 213 -4.59 26.43 21.92
CA GLU A 213 -5.19 26.32 20.57
C GLU A 213 -4.33 25.59 19.52
N ARG A 214 -3.01 25.42 19.72
CA ARG A 214 -2.13 24.86 18.67
C ARG A 214 -1.80 23.36 18.79
N LYS A 215 -2.06 22.72 19.94
CA LYS A 215 -1.63 21.33 20.18
C LYS A 215 -2.68 20.28 19.78
N ASP A 216 -3.96 20.60 19.86
CA ASP A 216 -5.04 19.64 19.60
C ASP A 216 -5.39 19.47 18.11
N GLU A 217 -5.08 20.45 17.25
CA GLU A 217 -5.46 20.39 15.83
C GLU A 217 -4.64 19.39 15.00
N ASP A 218 -3.34 19.27 15.26
CA ASP A 218 -2.41 18.44 14.45
C ASP A 218 -2.59 16.93 14.68
N THR A 219 -2.91 16.52 15.91
CA THR A 219 -3.29 15.13 16.22
C THR A 219 -4.71 14.82 15.75
N SER A 220 -5.65 15.75 15.86
CA SER A 220 -7.04 15.59 15.38
C SER A 220 -7.10 15.35 13.87
N TYR A 221 -6.32 16.09 13.07
CA TYR A 221 -6.23 15.86 11.63
C TYR A 221 -5.76 14.44 11.31
N TYR A 222 -4.77 13.92 12.03
CA TYR A 222 -4.21 12.60 11.80
C TYR A 222 -5.24 11.48 11.95
N TYR A 223 -5.99 11.47 13.07
CA TYR A 223 -6.92 10.39 13.38
C TYR A 223 -8.22 10.47 12.58
N ASN A 224 -8.66 11.68 12.19
CA ASN A 224 -9.86 11.86 11.37
C ASN A 224 -9.67 11.37 9.92
N HIS A 225 -8.42 11.22 9.47
CA HIS A 225 -8.12 10.87 8.07
C HIS A 225 -7.52 9.47 7.89
N TYR A 226 -7.28 8.71 8.97
CA TYR A 226 -6.92 7.30 8.85
C TYR A 226 -8.18 6.45 8.74
N PRO A 227 -8.45 5.79 7.59
CA PRO A 227 -9.65 4.99 7.45
C PRO A 227 -9.55 3.78 8.38
N LEU A 228 -10.46 3.66 9.34
CA LEU A 228 -10.62 2.47 10.20
C LEU A 228 -11.76 1.57 9.73
N ASN A 229 -12.04 1.62 8.42
CA ASN A 229 -13.12 0.93 7.74
C ASN A 229 -12.59 0.26 6.43
N ASP A 230 -13.51 -0.15 5.57
CA ASP A 230 -13.23 -0.82 4.29
C ASP A 230 -12.46 0.01 3.25
N ASP A 231 -12.27 1.32 3.46
CA ASP A 231 -11.40 2.13 2.61
C ASP A 231 -9.91 1.91 2.92
N ASN A 232 -9.59 1.35 4.10
CA ASN A 232 -8.24 0.99 4.47
C ASN A 232 -7.70 -0.14 3.58
N ILE A 233 -6.44 0.01 3.15
CA ILE A 233 -5.76 -1.00 2.32
C ILE A 233 -5.66 -2.35 3.06
N ILE A 234 -5.48 -2.36 4.38
CA ILE A 234 -5.50 -3.59 5.19
C ILE A 234 -6.84 -4.31 5.06
N ALA A 235 -7.95 -3.57 5.26
CA ALA A 235 -9.29 -4.14 5.14
C ALA A 235 -9.54 -4.67 3.72
N LYS A 236 -9.08 -3.95 2.69
CA LYS A 236 -9.14 -4.38 1.30
C LYS A 236 -8.37 -5.69 1.05
N VAL A 237 -7.16 -5.83 1.60
CA VAL A 237 -6.37 -7.07 1.51
C VAL A 237 -7.13 -8.22 2.15
N LEU A 238 -7.56 -8.07 3.41
CA LEU A 238 -8.26 -9.14 4.15
C LEU A 238 -9.57 -9.57 3.49
N ARG A 239 -10.34 -8.60 2.99
CA ARG A 239 -11.62 -8.87 2.32
C ARG A 239 -11.39 -9.58 1.00
N ARG A 240 -10.60 -8.99 0.10
CA ARG A 240 -10.37 -9.52 -1.25
C ARG A 240 -9.63 -10.85 -1.22
N TYR A 241 -8.70 -11.04 -0.28
CA TYR A 241 -8.01 -12.32 -0.14
C TYR A 241 -8.99 -13.44 0.20
N ARG A 242 -9.98 -13.20 1.07
CA ARG A 242 -11.01 -14.20 1.38
C ARG A 242 -12.01 -14.40 0.23
N GLU A 243 -12.47 -13.31 -0.37
CA GLU A 243 -13.46 -13.35 -1.47
C GLU A 243 -12.91 -14.03 -2.73
N GLU A 244 -11.71 -13.67 -3.18
CA GLU A 244 -11.12 -14.17 -4.43
C GLU A 244 -10.60 -15.61 -4.33
N LEU A 245 -10.30 -16.07 -3.11
CA LEU A 245 -9.80 -17.42 -2.85
C LEU A 245 -10.86 -18.34 -2.23
N ASP A 246 -12.11 -17.87 -2.12
CA ASP A 246 -13.25 -18.63 -1.60
C ASP A 246 -12.99 -19.27 -0.23
N ILE A 247 -12.34 -18.51 0.66
CA ILE A 247 -11.93 -18.97 2.00
C ILE A 247 -13.16 -19.04 2.90
N GLN A 248 -13.52 -20.26 3.30
CA GLN A 248 -14.71 -20.56 4.10
C GLN A 248 -14.45 -20.50 5.61
N GLU A 249 -13.19 -20.35 6.04
CA GLU A 249 -12.84 -20.27 7.45
C GLU A 249 -13.29 -18.94 8.08
N ASP A 250 -13.94 -19.03 9.25
CA ASP A 250 -14.45 -17.88 10.02
C ASP A 250 -13.39 -17.17 10.88
N VAL A 251 -12.09 -17.39 10.63
CA VAL A 251 -11.03 -16.73 11.39
C VAL A 251 -10.96 -15.24 11.01
N LYS A 252 -11.09 -14.38 12.02
CA LYS A 252 -10.95 -12.93 11.91
C LYS A 252 -9.76 -12.43 12.70
N PHE A 253 -9.31 -11.22 12.41
CA PHE A 253 -8.16 -10.61 13.03
C PHE A 253 -8.52 -9.29 13.69
N LEU A 254 -7.96 -9.05 14.87
CA LEU A 254 -7.79 -7.70 15.40
C LEU A 254 -6.42 -7.20 14.95
N ILE A 255 -6.41 -6.11 14.20
CA ILE A 255 -5.21 -5.45 13.71
C ILE A 255 -5.10 -4.11 14.40
N HIS A 256 -4.04 -3.96 15.17
CA HIS A 256 -3.74 -2.72 15.88
C HIS A 256 -2.49 -2.08 15.29
N ILE A 257 -2.56 -0.78 15.01
CA ILE A 257 -1.50 -0.05 14.31
C ILE A 257 -1.00 1.09 15.18
N VAL A 258 0.32 1.15 15.32
CA VAL A 258 1.03 2.30 15.86
C VAL A 258 1.68 3.01 14.69
N LYS A 259 1.07 4.13 14.28
CA LYS A 259 1.49 4.87 13.10
C LYS A 259 2.66 5.80 13.45
N ARG A 260 3.74 5.69 12.67
CA ARG A 260 4.85 6.67 12.67
C ARG A 260 4.96 7.37 11.32
N ILE A 261 4.56 6.71 10.24
CA ILE A 261 4.52 7.30 8.90
C ILE A 261 3.27 8.18 8.78
N PRO A 262 3.36 9.48 8.46
CA PRO A 262 2.16 10.28 8.33
C PRO A 262 1.26 9.86 7.18
N ILE A 263 -0.04 10.13 7.30
CA ILE A 263 -1.03 9.81 6.27
C ILE A 263 -0.87 10.82 5.13
N PHE A 264 -1.08 10.38 3.89
CA PHE A 264 -0.97 11.24 2.70
C PHE A 264 0.37 11.99 2.56
N SER A 265 1.44 11.34 3.03
CA SER A 265 2.79 11.91 3.11
C SER A 265 3.69 11.56 1.92
N GLY A 266 3.23 10.73 0.99
CA GLY A 266 3.98 10.35 -0.22
C GLY A 266 5.02 9.25 -0.02
N VAL A 267 5.19 8.74 1.22
CA VAL A 267 6.17 7.69 1.57
C VAL A 267 5.55 6.28 1.73
N GLY A 268 4.31 6.08 1.29
CA GLY A 268 3.74 4.73 1.05
C GLY A 268 3.25 3.95 2.28
N GLY A 269 2.96 4.60 3.41
CA GLY A 269 2.59 3.91 4.67
C GLY A 269 1.41 2.94 4.55
N GLY A 270 0.28 3.37 3.97
CA GLY A 270 -0.89 2.48 3.82
C GLY A 270 -0.62 1.26 2.94
N SER A 271 0.12 1.44 1.84
CA SER A 271 0.52 0.35 0.95
C SER A 271 1.46 -0.64 1.66
N SER A 272 2.42 -0.13 2.43
CA SER A 272 3.29 -0.96 3.27
C SER A 272 2.50 -1.78 4.29
N ASN A 273 1.51 -1.16 4.94
CA ASN A 273 0.69 -1.85 5.92
C ASN A 273 -0.10 -3.00 5.27
N GLY A 274 -0.70 -2.74 4.10
CA GLY A 274 -1.38 -3.76 3.31
C GLY A 274 -0.47 -4.93 2.92
N ALA A 275 0.73 -4.64 2.41
CA ALA A 275 1.70 -5.65 2.03
C ALA A 275 2.17 -6.49 3.24
N SER A 276 2.31 -5.87 4.41
CA SER A 276 2.66 -6.57 5.65
C SER A 276 1.56 -7.54 6.11
N ILE A 277 0.30 -7.15 5.98
CA ILE A 277 -0.85 -8.04 6.24
C ILE A 277 -0.91 -9.16 5.22
N PHE A 278 -0.70 -8.86 3.94
CA PHE A 278 -0.63 -9.90 2.91
C PHE A 278 0.47 -10.94 3.20
N TYR A 279 1.66 -10.48 3.57
CA TYR A 279 2.75 -11.36 3.99
C TYR A 279 2.38 -12.22 5.21
N PHE A 280 1.70 -11.63 6.20
CA PHE A 280 1.21 -12.37 7.35
C PHE A 280 0.26 -13.52 6.94
N LEU A 281 -0.72 -13.23 6.07
CA LEU A 281 -1.69 -14.22 5.58
C LEU A 281 -0.99 -15.37 4.83
N GLU A 282 -0.09 -15.04 3.90
CA GLU A 282 0.64 -16.02 3.08
C GLU A 282 1.63 -16.86 3.89
N LYS A 283 2.29 -16.27 4.91
CA LYS A 283 3.30 -16.97 5.70
C LYS A 283 2.71 -17.83 6.81
N TYR A 284 1.65 -17.38 7.49
CA TYR A 284 1.20 -18.00 8.75
C TYR A 284 -0.17 -18.67 8.68
N TYR A 285 -1.03 -18.33 7.72
CA TYR A 285 -2.40 -18.82 7.71
C TYR A 285 -2.75 -19.67 6.49
N TYR A 286 -2.60 -19.10 5.30
CA TYR A 286 -3.32 -19.59 4.14
C TYR A 286 -2.42 -20.15 3.03
N LYS A 287 -1.32 -19.45 2.69
CA LYS A 287 -0.34 -19.86 1.66
C LYS A 287 -0.98 -20.32 0.34
N TYR A 288 -2.02 -19.64 -0.13
CA TYR A 288 -2.74 -20.02 -1.36
C TYR A 288 -2.03 -19.55 -2.63
N LEU A 289 -1.35 -18.40 -2.61
CA LEU A 289 -0.72 -17.81 -3.79
C LEU A 289 0.70 -18.34 -3.95
N LYS A 290 0.81 -19.48 -4.65
CA LYS A 290 2.04 -20.29 -4.75
C LYS A 290 3.22 -19.62 -5.47
N THR A 291 2.98 -18.65 -6.37
CA THR A 291 4.03 -18.03 -7.19
C THR A 291 4.11 -16.53 -6.97
N ASP A 292 5.30 -15.94 -7.14
CA ASP A 292 5.50 -14.50 -7.04
C ASP A 292 4.68 -13.72 -8.06
N HIS A 293 4.49 -14.30 -9.26
CA HIS A 293 3.59 -13.74 -10.26
C HIS A 293 2.15 -13.64 -9.73
N LEU A 294 1.59 -14.71 -9.17
CA LEU A 294 0.22 -14.69 -8.62
C LEU A 294 0.09 -13.72 -7.45
N ARG A 295 1.10 -13.67 -6.56
CA ARG A 295 1.17 -12.71 -5.46
C ARG A 295 1.15 -11.28 -5.99
N ASN A 296 1.99 -10.96 -6.98
CA ASN A 296 2.05 -9.64 -7.56
C ASN A 296 0.73 -9.25 -8.25
N GLU A 297 0.16 -10.15 -9.06
CA GLU A 297 -1.13 -9.89 -9.73
C GLU A 297 -2.25 -9.60 -8.74
N PHE A 298 -2.33 -10.34 -7.63
CA PHE A 298 -3.28 -10.03 -6.55
C PHE A 298 -3.03 -8.63 -5.97
N LEU A 299 -1.79 -8.33 -5.59
CA LEU A 299 -1.41 -7.06 -4.98
C LEU A 299 -1.67 -5.85 -5.89
N LYS A 300 -1.41 -5.96 -7.20
CA LYS A 300 -1.70 -4.93 -8.20
C LYS A 300 -3.16 -4.48 -8.18
N THR A 301 -4.08 -5.38 -7.83
CA THR A 301 -5.51 -5.05 -7.77
C THR A 301 -5.89 -4.23 -6.54
N ILE A 302 -5.07 -4.24 -5.49
CA ILE A 302 -5.35 -3.58 -4.21
C ILE A 302 -4.91 -2.11 -4.25
N GLY A 303 -3.73 -1.83 -4.79
CA GLY A 303 -3.15 -0.48 -4.83
C GLY A 303 -1.91 -0.42 -5.73
N SER A 304 -1.43 0.78 -6.06
CA SER A 304 -0.26 0.94 -6.92
C SER A 304 1.03 0.49 -6.24
N ASP A 305 1.33 1.08 -5.09
CA ASP A 305 2.63 0.93 -4.43
C ASP A 305 2.71 -0.35 -3.56
N ILE A 306 1.61 -1.11 -3.41
CA ILE A 306 1.61 -2.29 -2.52
C ILE A 306 2.48 -3.42 -3.06
N SER A 307 2.55 -3.58 -4.39
CA SER A 307 3.43 -4.56 -5.05
C SER A 307 4.91 -4.28 -4.75
N PHE A 308 5.31 -3.00 -4.66
CA PHE A 308 6.69 -2.62 -4.34
C PHE A 308 7.14 -3.20 -2.99
N PHE A 309 6.29 -3.19 -1.97
CA PHE A 309 6.63 -3.71 -0.64
C PHE A 309 6.77 -5.24 -0.56
N SER A 310 6.47 -5.96 -1.66
CA SER A 310 6.81 -7.38 -1.79
C SER A 310 8.25 -7.63 -2.24
N SER A 311 8.90 -6.64 -2.86
CA SER A 311 10.29 -6.69 -3.35
C SER A 311 11.35 -6.75 -2.25
N SER A 312 12.62 -6.80 -2.65
CA SER A 312 13.80 -6.67 -1.78
C SER A 312 13.95 -5.28 -1.12
N GLY A 313 13.11 -4.31 -1.47
CA GLY A 313 13.14 -2.94 -0.94
C GLY A 313 13.95 -1.93 -1.73
N PHE A 314 14.50 -2.34 -2.86
CA PHE A 314 15.00 -1.43 -3.89
C PHE A 314 14.53 -1.97 -5.24
N ALA A 315 13.67 -1.23 -5.92
CA ALA A 315 13.02 -1.72 -7.12
C ALA A 315 12.65 -0.60 -8.07
N TYR A 316 12.70 -0.94 -9.36
CA TYR A 316 12.25 -0.09 -10.44
C TYR A 316 10.79 -0.44 -10.77
N CYS A 317 9.91 0.54 -10.77
CA CYS A 317 8.48 0.35 -10.95
C CYS A 317 7.95 1.10 -12.17
N THR A 318 7.13 0.44 -12.98
CA THR A 318 6.45 1.00 -14.17
C THR A 318 4.93 0.91 -14.07
N GLY A 319 4.21 1.23 -15.15
CA GLY A 319 2.74 1.19 -15.17
C GLY A 319 2.19 2.31 -14.30
N LYS A 320 1.39 1.95 -13.28
CA LYS A 320 0.92 2.89 -12.25
C LYS A 320 1.88 2.99 -11.05
N GLY A 321 3.07 2.37 -11.14
CA GLY A 321 3.95 2.09 -10.00
C GLY A 321 3.78 0.68 -9.42
N ASN A 322 3.10 -0.21 -10.13
CA ASN A 322 2.71 -1.55 -9.67
C ASN A 322 3.33 -2.70 -10.48
N ASP A 323 3.95 -2.40 -11.62
CA ASP A 323 4.80 -3.35 -12.34
C ASP A 323 6.23 -3.24 -11.80
N VAL A 324 6.63 -4.21 -10.97
CA VAL A 324 7.85 -4.13 -10.17
C VAL A 324 8.94 -5.01 -10.77
N ILE A 325 10.09 -4.41 -11.07
CA ILE A 325 11.35 -5.10 -11.34
C ILE A 325 12.21 -4.94 -10.10
N ASP A 326 12.34 -6.03 -9.34
CA ASP A 326 13.13 -6.06 -8.12
C ASP A 326 14.63 -5.97 -8.44
N LEU A 327 15.32 -5.01 -7.83
CA LEU A 327 16.77 -4.81 -8.02
C LEU A 327 17.53 -5.53 -6.89
N CYS A 328 17.21 -6.81 -6.68
CA CYS A 328 17.73 -7.60 -5.57
C CYS A 328 19.25 -7.85 -5.68
N ASP A 329 19.79 -7.88 -6.89
CA ASP A 329 21.22 -8.04 -7.21
C ASP A 329 21.97 -6.70 -7.35
N ALA A 330 21.30 -5.57 -7.13
CA ALA A 330 21.87 -4.23 -7.24
C ALA A 330 22.08 -3.56 -5.88
N GLN A 331 23.11 -2.71 -5.77
CA GLN A 331 23.33 -1.85 -4.62
C GLN A 331 23.00 -0.39 -4.97
N ALA A 332 22.14 0.23 -4.17
CA ALA A 332 21.77 1.63 -4.35
C ALA A 332 22.89 2.56 -3.87
N THR A 333 23.14 3.66 -4.59
CA THR A 333 24.13 4.70 -4.21
C THR A 333 23.79 5.43 -2.91
N ILE A 334 22.53 5.35 -2.47
CA ILE A 334 22.07 5.90 -1.20
C ILE A 334 22.33 4.97 -0.01
N SER A 335 22.77 3.72 -0.25
CA SER A 335 23.10 2.78 0.82
C SER A 335 24.23 3.33 1.68
N GLY A 336 24.04 3.34 3.00
CA GLY A 336 25.01 3.92 3.95
C GLY A 336 25.00 5.44 4.05
N ARG A 337 24.11 6.14 3.33
CA ARG A 337 23.89 7.58 3.51
C ARG A 337 22.79 7.83 4.54
N ARG A 338 22.91 8.94 5.26
CA ARG A 338 21.87 9.46 6.17
C ARG A 338 20.79 10.15 5.35
N ILE A 339 19.54 9.74 5.58
CA ILE A 339 18.37 10.21 4.86
C ILE A 339 17.49 10.95 5.85
N TYR A 340 17.29 12.24 5.66
CA TYR A 340 16.36 13.03 6.46
C TYR A 340 15.01 13.06 5.78
N ILE A 341 13.94 12.75 6.52
CA ILE A 341 12.57 12.93 6.05
C ILE A 341 11.98 14.12 6.80
N PHE A 342 11.60 15.16 6.06
CA PHE A 342 10.89 16.33 6.57
C PHE A 342 9.41 16.19 6.21
N GLN A 343 8.55 16.19 7.22
CA GLN A 343 7.13 15.95 7.08
C GLN A 343 6.36 17.10 7.68
N ILE A 344 5.49 17.72 6.88
CA ILE A 344 4.55 18.72 7.36
C ILE A 344 3.27 18.04 7.86
N GLY A 345 2.55 18.67 8.78
CA GLY A 345 1.28 18.16 9.33
C GLY A 345 0.12 18.06 8.32
N GLU A 346 0.33 18.51 7.08
CA GLU A 346 -0.68 18.53 6.01
C GLU A 346 -0.37 17.47 4.95
N GLY A 347 -1.39 16.71 4.56
CA GLY A 347 -1.29 15.65 3.56
C GLY A 347 -1.74 16.09 2.16
N LEU A 348 -1.23 15.42 1.12
CA LEU A 348 -1.67 15.62 -0.26
C LEU A 348 -2.37 14.39 -0.81
N SER A 349 -3.57 14.58 -1.38
CA SER A 349 -4.24 13.53 -2.13
C SER A 349 -3.50 13.24 -3.42
N SER A 350 -2.95 12.04 -3.57
CA SER A 350 -2.26 11.63 -4.79
C SER A 350 -3.14 11.83 -6.04
N LYS A 351 -4.44 11.55 -5.93
CA LYS A 351 -5.40 11.76 -7.03
C LYS A 351 -5.44 13.23 -7.46
N LEU A 352 -5.51 14.17 -6.51
CA LEU A 352 -5.53 15.60 -6.82
C LEU A 352 -4.21 16.06 -7.46
N VAL A 353 -3.07 15.60 -6.93
CA VAL A 353 -1.74 15.94 -7.47
C VAL A 353 -1.60 15.47 -8.93
N TYR A 354 -2.03 14.24 -9.24
CA TYR A 354 -2.03 13.72 -10.62
C TYR A 354 -2.99 14.46 -11.55
N GLN A 355 -4.12 14.98 -11.05
CA GLN A 355 -5.08 15.75 -11.85
C GLN A 355 -4.56 17.13 -12.24
N HIS A 356 -3.64 17.70 -11.45
CA HIS A 356 -3.07 19.04 -11.66
C HIS A 356 -1.70 19.00 -12.37
N VAL A 357 -1.30 17.85 -12.92
CA VAL A 357 -0.05 17.75 -13.69
C VAL A 357 -0.17 18.56 -14.96
N ASP A 358 0.77 19.50 -15.15
CA ASP A 358 0.99 20.18 -16.42
C ASP A 358 2.09 19.46 -17.21
N TYR A 359 1.67 18.64 -18.18
CA TYR A 359 2.58 17.86 -19.02
C TYR A 359 3.51 18.72 -19.88
N ASN A 360 3.15 19.99 -20.14
CA ASN A 360 4.00 20.88 -20.94
C ASN A 360 5.26 21.33 -20.20
N GLN A 361 5.28 21.20 -18.87
CA GLN A 361 6.43 21.57 -18.03
C GLN A 361 7.36 20.37 -17.74
N ILE A 362 7.03 19.18 -18.23
CA ILE A 362 7.80 17.96 -17.97
C ILE A 362 8.91 17.81 -19.02
N VAL A 363 10.16 17.92 -18.57
CA VAL A 363 11.33 17.60 -19.40
C VAL A 363 11.53 16.09 -19.43
N GLN A 364 11.47 15.48 -20.61
CA GLN A 364 11.44 14.03 -20.77
C GLN A 364 12.85 13.40 -20.81
N TYR A 365 13.40 13.07 -19.64
CA TYR A 365 14.68 12.36 -19.49
C TYR A 365 14.54 10.85 -19.58
N ASN A 366 15.58 10.19 -20.09
CA ASN A 366 15.63 8.73 -20.18
C ASN A 366 15.68 8.09 -18.77
N PRO A 367 14.66 7.30 -18.38
CA PRO A 367 14.56 6.77 -17.03
C PRO A 367 15.57 5.64 -16.73
N VAL A 368 16.07 4.95 -17.77
CA VAL A 368 17.18 3.99 -17.61
C VAL A 368 18.47 4.72 -17.30
N SER A 369 18.74 5.83 -17.99
CA SER A 369 19.93 6.63 -17.72
C SER A 369 19.90 7.22 -16.30
N LEU A 370 18.72 7.59 -15.80
CA LEU A 370 18.53 7.95 -14.39
C LEU A 370 18.80 6.77 -13.45
N LEU A 371 18.23 5.59 -13.72
CA LEU A 371 18.47 4.38 -12.93
C LEU A 371 19.97 4.09 -12.76
N LYS A 372 20.75 4.17 -13.85
CA LYS A 372 22.20 3.90 -13.81
C LYS A 372 22.96 4.83 -12.86
N GLN A 373 22.47 6.05 -12.59
CA GLN A 373 23.09 6.97 -11.61
C GLN A 373 22.84 6.55 -10.15
N PHE A 374 21.82 5.74 -9.91
CA PHE A 374 21.44 5.28 -8.57
C PHE A 374 21.92 3.88 -8.25
N VAL A 375 22.52 3.17 -9.21
CA VAL A 375 23.00 1.79 -9.04
C VAL A 375 24.53 1.77 -9.12
N ILE A 376 25.16 1.21 -8.09
CA ILE A 376 26.60 0.95 -8.08
C ILE A 376 26.89 -0.19 -9.08
N ASN A 377 27.86 0.02 -9.98
CA ASN A 377 28.26 -0.94 -11.02
C ASN A 377 27.09 -1.40 -11.93
N ALA A 378 26.25 -0.45 -12.37
CA ALA A 378 25.02 -0.73 -13.12
C ALA A 378 25.20 -1.61 -14.36
N GLU A 379 26.30 -1.48 -15.11
CA GLU A 379 26.55 -2.24 -16.35
C GLU A 379 26.67 -3.76 -16.13
N GLY A 380 27.02 -4.18 -14.91
CA GLY A 380 27.13 -5.60 -14.53
C GLY A 380 25.85 -6.22 -13.99
N CYS A 381 24.79 -5.43 -13.75
CA CYS A 381 23.59 -5.88 -13.04
C CYS A 381 22.55 -6.47 -14.01
N ASN A 382 22.05 -7.68 -13.70
CA ASN A 382 21.05 -8.34 -14.56
C ASN A 382 19.70 -7.64 -14.47
N ALA A 383 19.32 -7.16 -13.28
CA ALA A 383 18.07 -6.43 -13.12
C ALA A 383 18.06 -5.12 -13.91
N VAL A 384 19.20 -4.41 -14.06
CA VAL A 384 19.31 -3.21 -14.91
C VAL A 384 19.06 -3.56 -16.38
N LYS A 385 19.57 -4.69 -16.88
CA LYS A 385 19.29 -5.17 -18.25
C LYS A 385 17.80 -5.49 -18.46
N HIS A 386 17.14 -6.07 -17.44
CA HIS A 386 15.70 -6.29 -17.50
C HIS A 386 14.92 -4.97 -17.56
N VAL A 387 15.37 -3.93 -16.85
CA VAL A 387 14.77 -2.58 -16.95
C VAL A 387 15.00 -1.98 -18.34
N GLU A 388 16.20 -2.10 -18.90
CA GLU A 388 16.49 -1.65 -20.27
C GLU A 388 15.54 -2.28 -21.29
N GLU A 389 15.26 -3.58 -21.14
CA GLU A 389 14.32 -4.29 -21.99
C GLU A 389 12.88 -3.80 -21.82
N ALA A 390 12.43 -3.67 -20.57
CA ALA A 390 11.08 -3.20 -20.25
C ALA A 390 10.82 -1.77 -20.74
N GLU A 391 11.86 -0.92 -20.77
CA GLU A 391 11.77 0.48 -21.18
C GLU A 391 12.12 0.72 -22.65
N ARG A 392 12.50 -0.31 -23.42
CA ARG A 392 13.01 -0.22 -24.79
C ARG A 392 12.18 0.68 -25.70
N ASN A 393 10.85 0.63 -25.56
CA ASN A 393 9.92 1.40 -26.37
C ASN A 393 9.93 2.91 -26.04
N TYR A 394 10.24 3.27 -24.80
CA TYR A 394 10.29 4.66 -24.36
C TYR A 394 11.67 5.29 -24.55
N LEU A 395 12.76 4.50 -24.61
CA LEU A 395 14.15 5.01 -24.78
C LEU A 395 14.32 5.99 -25.96
N LYS A 396 13.53 5.81 -27.04
CA LYS A 396 13.63 6.62 -28.26
C LYS A 396 12.96 8.00 -28.16
N GLN A 397 12.20 8.26 -27.10
CA GLN A 397 11.37 9.47 -26.95
C GLN A 397 11.98 10.50 -26.00
N PHE A 398 13.15 10.20 -25.42
CA PHE A 398 13.72 10.98 -24.33
C PHE A 398 14.98 11.74 -24.71
N VAL A 399 15.16 12.90 -24.07
CA VAL A 399 16.38 13.70 -24.13
C VAL A 399 17.50 12.94 -23.40
N PRO A 400 18.71 12.83 -23.99
CA PRO A 400 19.89 12.35 -23.27
C PRO A 400 20.16 13.19 -22.02
N LEU A 401 20.72 12.59 -20.97
CA LEU A 401 21.19 13.34 -19.81
C LEU A 401 22.47 14.09 -20.17
N ASP A 402 22.40 15.40 -20.36
CA ASP A 402 23.60 16.24 -20.54
C ASP A 402 24.53 16.15 -19.32
N GLU A 403 25.84 16.31 -19.53
CA GLU A 403 26.85 16.30 -18.45
C GLU A 403 26.58 17.36 -17.36
N LYS A 404 25.98 18.51 -17.71
CA LYS A 404 25.53 19.52 -16.72
C LYS A 404 24.26 19.09 -15.94
N SER A 405 23.42 18.25 -16.53
CA SER A 405 22.18 17.73 -15.93
C SER A 405 22.44 16.60 -14.93
N GLN A 406 23.65 16.01 -14.95
CA GLN A 406 24.09 14.99 -13.99
C GLN A 406 24.07 15.49 -12.53
N MET A 407 24.07 16.82 -12.29
CA MET A 407 24.00 17.36 -10.93
C MET A 407 22.62 17.27 -10.26
N ASN A 408 21.52 17.02 -11.01
CA ASN A 408 20.15 16.98 -10.48
C ASN A 408 19.41 15.66 -10.79
N SER A 409 20.06 14.51 -10.53
CA SER A 409 19.51 13.16 -10.78
C SER A 409 18.18 12.84 -10.08
N PHE A 410 17.91 13.51 -8.96
CA PHE A 410 16.72 13.28 -8.13
C PHE A 410 15.54 14.09 -8.65
N ILE A 411 14.77 13.50 -9.57
CA ILE A 411 13.66 14.16 -10.27
C ILE A 411 12.32 13.61 -9.78
N ASN A 412 11.35 14.48 -9.54
CA ASN A 412 9.97 14.09 -9.30
C ASN A 412 9.02 15.02 -10.08
N ASP A 413 8.43 14.50 -11.15
CA ASP A 413 7.52 15.26 -12.04
C ASP A 413 6.23 15.74 -11.37
N LEU A 414 5.91 15.23 -10.17
CA LEU A 414 4.74 15.65 -9.41
C LEU A 414 5.01 16.89 -8.55
N GLU A 415 6.25 17.36 -8.45
CA GLU A 415 6.60 18.50 -7.60
C GLU A 415 5.86 19.76 -8.01
N HIS A 416 5.80 20.08 -9.31
CA HIS A 416 5.11 21.28 -9.76
C HIS A 416 3.65 21.29 -9.32
N SER A 417 2.91 20.21 -9.58
CA SER A 417 1.49 20.13 -9.22
C SER A 417 1.28 20.07 -7.71
N ALA A 418 2.15 19.37 -6.96
CA ALA A 418 2.11 19.37 -5.50
C ALA A 418 2.38 20.76 -4.91
N PHE A 419 3.30 21.52 -5.48
CA PHE A 419 3.64 22.88 -5.02
C PHE A 419 2.54 23.89 -5.33
N VAL A 420 1.85 23.73 -6.45
CA VAL A 420 0.64 24.52 -6.76
C VAL A 420 -0.46 24.24 -5.73
N LEU A 421 -0.67 22.97 -5.36
CA LEU A 421 -1.71 22.57 -4.40
C LEU A 421 -1.34 22.90 -2.95
N LEU A 422 -0.06 22.82 -2.60
CA LEU A 422 0.43 23.05 -1.24
C LEU A 422 1.80 23.75 -1.27
N ASN A 423 1.75 25.06 -1.49
CA ASN A 423 2.93 25.92 -1.62
C ASN A 423 3.87 25.87 -0.39
N LYS A 424 3.37 25.50 0.79
CA LYS A 424 4.19 25.28 2.00
C LYS A 424 5.30 24.24 1.77
N VAL A 425 5.03 23.18 0.99
CA VAL A 425 6.04 22.17 0.64
C VAL A 425 7.15 22.79 -0.22
N LYS A 426 6.80 23.67 -1.16
CA LYS A 426 7.77 24.40 -1.97
C LYS A 426 8.64 25.31 -1.11
N CYS A 427 8.03 26.12 -0.22
CA CYS A 427 8.77 26.99 0.68
C CYS A 427 9.73 26.21 1.59
N LEU A 428 9.31 25.05 2.09
CA LEU A 428 10.17 24.15 2.86
C LEU A 428 11.33 23.64 1.99
N LYS A 429 11.06 23.16 0.78
CA LYS A 429 12.10 22.69 -0.15
C LYS A 429 13.13 23.79 -0.43
N ASP A 430 12.68 24.98 -0.79
CA ASP A 430 13.54 26.13 -1.09
C ASP A 430 14.44 26.46 0.12
N LEU A 431 13.88 26.45 1.33
CA LEU A 431 14.64 26.70 2.57
C LEU A 431 15.69 25.62 2.85
N LEU A 432 15.34 24.34 2.65
CA LEU A 432 16.25 23.20 2.84
C LEU A 432 17.36 23.17 1.79
N GLN A 433 17.05 23.47 0.53
CA GLN A 433 18.05 23.51 -0.56
C GLN A 433 19.08 24.61 -0.37
N ASN A 434 18.69 25.73 0.25
CA ASN A 434 19.61 26.81 0.60
C ASN A 434 20.56 26.44 1.76
N GLN A 435 20.41 25.26 2.35
CA GLN A 435 21.33 24.77 3.37
C GLN A 435 22.50 24.04 2.71
N ASN A 436 23.73 24.44 3.07
CA ASN A 436 24.95 23.82 2.53
C ASN A 436 25.26 22.42 3.08
N ILE A 437 24.29 21.72 3.69
CA ILE A 437 24.45 20.41 4.33
C ILE A 437 23.90 19.24 3.50
N PHE A 438 22.98 19.50 2.58
CA PHE A 438 22.33 18.49 1.77
C PHE A 438 22.90 18.47 0.35
N ASP A 439 23.12 17.28 -0.20
CA ASP A 439 23.45 17.10 -1.62
C ASP A 439 22.18 17.12 -2.48
N THR A 440 21.05 16.74 -1.89
CA THR A 440 19.76 16.73 -2.57
C THR A 440 18.65 16.98 -1.57
N VAL A 441 17.60 17.64 -2.05
CA VAL A 441 16.31 17.77 -1.38
C VAL A 441 15.24 17.60 -2.45
N THR A 442 14.37 16.60 -2.29
CA THR A 442 13.33 16.30 -3.27
C THR A 442 12.09 15.71 -2.60
N MET A 443 10.95 15.80 -3.26
CA MET A 443 9.70 15.24 -2.78
C MET A 443 9.62 13.73 -3.02
N SER A 444 9.07 12.98 -2.06
CA SER A 444 8.73 11.56 -2.27
C SER A 444 7.28 11.40 -2.74
N GLY A 445 7.06 10.63 -3.80
CA GLY A 445 5.74 10.31 -4.34
C GLY A 445 4.99 11.58 -4.77
N SER A 446 3.71 11.69 -4.40
CA SER A 446 2.90 12.91 -4.61
C SER A 446 3.05 13.95 -3.48
N GLY A 447 4.03 13.78 -2.58
CA GLY A 447 4.16 14.57 -1.37
C GLY A 447 3.16 14.17 -0.28
N SER A 448 3.14 14.87 0.85
CA SER A 448 3.85 16.13 1.13
C SER A 448 5.28 16.00 1.70
N SER A 449 5.79 14.79 1.95
CA SER A 449 7.14 14.64 2.53
C SER A 449 8.24 15.02 1.55
N LEU A 450 9.24 15.73 2.08
CA LEU A 450 10.52 15.92 1.41
C LEU A 450 11.54 14.97 2.06
N PHE A 451 12.42 14.41 1.25
CA PHE A 451 13.62 13.75 1.76
C PHE A 451 14.88 14.49 1.31
N ALA A 452 15.89 14.45 2.15
CA ALA A 452 17.18 15.06 1.90
C ALA A 452 18.32 14.08 2.22
N LEU A 453 19.36 14.08 1.39
CA LEU A 453 20.57 13.29 1.63
C LEU A 453 21.71 14.20 2.05
N THR A 454 22.41 13.84 3.12
CA THR A 454 23.53 14.65 3.59
C THR A 454 24.82 14.37 2.86
N LYS A 455 25.70 15.38 2.85
CA LYS A 455 27.05 15.29 2.29
C LYS A 455 27.84 14.16 2.95
N LYS A 456 28.58 13.39 2.13
CA LYS A 456 29.29 12.17 2.57
C LYS A 456 30.33 12.39 3.68
N ASN A 457 30.92 13.59 3.79
CA ASN A 457 32.10 13.84 4.63
C ASN A 457 31.82 14.67 5.91
N MET A 458 30.57 14.81 6.34
CA MET A 458 30.22 15.63 7.51
C MET A 458 30.09 14.78 8.79
N SER A 459 30.61 15.26 9.91
CA SER A 459 30.48 14.58 11.21
C SER A 459 29.01 14.42 11.64
N SER A 460 28.68 13.32 12.31
CA SER A 460 27.32 13.02 12.81
C SER A 460 26.79 14.09 13.75
N ASP A 461 27.60 14.53 14.71
CA ASP A 461 27.15 15.47 15.73
C ASP A 461 26.93 16.88 15.18
N GLN A 462 27.84 17.33 14.31
CA GLN A 462 27.71 18.62 13.63
C GLN A 462 26.47 18.66 12.74
N GLU A 463 26.21 17.57 12.01
CA GLU A 463 25.02 17.44 11.19
C GLU A 463 23.74 17.51 12.01
N ARG A 464 23.67 16.73 13.10
CA ARG A 464 22.52 16.71 13.99
C ARG A 464 22.25 18.10 14.59
N MET A 465 23.28 18.80 15.01
CA MET A 465 23.14 20.16 15.55
C MET A 465 22.64 21.14 14.48
N HIS A 466 23.17 21.07 13.26
CA HIS A 466 22.71 21.92 12.16
C HIS A 466 21.25 21.65 11.80
N VAL A 467 20.85 20.38 11.72
CA VAL A 467 19.46 20.00 11.42
C VAL A 467 18.51 20.44 12.56
N LYS A 468 18.91 20.32 13.83
CA LYS A 468 18.10 20.84 14.94
C LYS A 468 17.89 22.35 14.86
N ASN A 469 18.93 23.11 14.50
CA ASN A 469 18.80 24.56 14.27
C ASN A 469 17.91 24.87 13.06
N LEU A 470 18.04 24.07 12.00
CA LEU A 470 17.21 24.20 10.80
C LEU A 470 15.73 23.96 11.10
N ILE A 471 15.39 22.98 11.93
CA ILE A 471 14.02 22.72 12.37
C ILE A 471 13.42 23.95 13.06
N LYS A 472 14.18 24.59 13.96
CA LYS A 472 13.75 25.84 14.61
C LYS A 472 13.50 26.95 13.59
N GLN A 473 14.43 27.13 12.65
CA GLN A 473 14.29 28.13 11.58
C GLN A 473 13.06 27.88 10.70
N VAL A 474 12.75 26.61 10.40
CA VAL A 474 11.54 26.24 9.65
C VAL A 474 10.28 26.63 10.42
N GLN A 475 10.22 26.31 11.71
CA GLN A 475 9.07 26.66 12.56
C GLN A 475 8.91 28.18 12.71
N GLU A 476 10.01 28.92 12.82
CA GLU A 476 10.02 30.38 12.93
C GLU A 476 9.65 31.08 11.63
N LYS A 477 10.19 30.65 10.48
CA LYS A 477 10.00 31.35 9.20
C LYS A 477 8.74 30.95 8.46
N LEU A 478 8.38 29.67 8.53
CA LEU A 478 7.27 29.12 7.75
C LEU A 478 6.01 28.90 8.61
N HIS A 479 6.13 28.97 9.95
CA HIS A 479 5.03 28.73 10.88
C HIS A 479 4.27 27.42 10.63
N ILE A 480 5.01 26.38 10.21
CA ILE A 480 4.48 25.04 9.96
C ILE A 480 5.04 24.06 10.99
N PRO A 481 4.20 23.17 11.56
CA PRO A 481 4.69 22.04 12.32
C PRO A 481 5.41 21.09 11.36
N VAL A 482 6.64 20.71 11.71
CA VAL A 482 7.45 19.77 10.93
C VAL A 482 7.98 18.68 11.83
N LYS A 483 7.69 17.43 11.45
CA LYS A 483 8.31 16.24 12.02
C LYS A 483 9.51 15.86 11.19
N VAL A 484 10.63 15.57 11.84
CA VAL A 484 11.88 15.23 11.15
C VAL A 484 12.40 13.90 11.64
N TYR A 485 12.70 13.02 10.68
CA TYR A 485 13.24 11.70 10.95
C TYR A 485 14.60 11.54 10.29
N LEU A 486 15.56 11.02 11.04
CA LEU A 486 16.82 10.52 10.53
C LEU A 486 16.67 9.02 10.24
N CYS A 487 16.84 8.66 8.98
CA CYS A 487 16.59 7.34 8.45
C CYS A 487 17.83 6.78 7.74
N ASN A 488 17.85 5.45 7.65
CA ASN A 488 18.77 4.67 6.82
C ASN A 488 17.98 3.89 5.76
N ALA A 489 18.63 3.65 4.63
CA ALA A 489 18.13 2.74 3.60
C ALA A 489 17.95 1.33 4.21
N LEU A 490 16.79 0.70 3.97
CA LEU A 490 16.43 -0.62 4.49
C LEU A 490 16.20 -1.59 3.33
N ARG A 491 16.66 -2.83 3.45
CA ARG A 491 16.47 -3.92 2.47
C ARG A 491 15.82 -5.13 3.12
N LYS A 492 15.07 -5.90 2.33
CA LYS A 492 14.31 -7.07 2.79
C LYS A 492 15.19 -8.30 2.77
N ASN A 493 15.58 -8.72 3.96
CA ASN A 493 16.20 -10.02 4.20
C ASN A 493 15.23 -10.85 5.07
N GLU A 494 15.32 -12.18 5.04
CA GLU A 494 14.26 -13.10 5.53
C GLU A 494 13.69 -12.77 6.94
N ASP A 495 14.50 -12.21 7.84
CA ASP A 495 14.08 -11.83 9.21
C ASP A 495 14.11 -10.32 9.52
N LEU A 496 14.94 -9.54 8.83
CA LEU A 496 15.26 -8.14 9.21
C LEU A 496 14.20 -7.13 8.78
N TRP A 497 13.45 -7.42 7.72
CA TRP A 497 12.51 -6.44 7.15
C TRP A 497 11.39 -6.06 8.10
N TYR A 498 10.81 -7.08 8.75
CA TYR A 498 9.69 -6.92 9.67
C TYR A 498 10.15 -6.74 11.12
N ARG A 499 11.46 -6.79 11.36
CA ARG A 499 12.13 -6.58 12.66
C ARG A 499 13.50 -5.93 12.41
N PRO A 500 13.52 -4.65 11.98
CA PRO A 500 14.77 -3.97 11.70
C PRO A 500 15.61 -3.84 12.97
N GLY A 501 16.92 -4.02 12.85
CA GLY A 501 17.84 -3.84 13.98
C GLY A 501 17.93 -2.40 14.47
N GLU A 502 17.70 -1.43 13.57
CA GLU A 502 17.73 0.01 13.86
C GLU A 502 16.51 0.69 13.21
N LEU A 503 15.75 1.43 14.01
CA LEU A 503 14.61 2.23 13.57
C LEU A 503 15.03 3.67 13.31
N ALA A 504 14.27 4.39 12.48
CA ALA A 504 14.48 5.82 12.28
C ALA A 504 14.37 6.60 13.60
N GLU A 505 15.25 7.58 13.78
CA GLU A 505 15.27 8.47 14.94
C GLU A 505 14.41 9.70 14.67
N ARG A 506 13.45 10.02 15.55
CA ARG A 506 12.67 11.26 15.49
C ARG A 506 13.49 12.39 16.13
N LEU A 507 13.77 13.44 15.36
CA LEU A 507 14.51 14.62 15.79
C LEU A 507 13.59 15.80 16.20
N ALA A 508 12.37 15.82 15.67
CA ALA A 508 11.28 16.73 16.02
C ALA A 508 9.93 16.09 15.69
#